data_AF-A0A3D9BKU4-F1
#
_entry.id   AF-A0A3D9BKU4-F1
#
_cell.length_a   1.000
_cell.length_b   1.000
_cell.length_c   1.000
_cell.angle_alpha   90.00
_cell.angle_beta   90.00
_cell.angle_gamma   90.00
#
_symmetry.space_group_name_H-M   'P 1'
#
loop_
_entity.id
_entity.type
_entity.pdbx_description
1 polymer ?
#
loop_
_entity_poly.entity_id
_entity_poly.type
_entity_poly.pdbx_seq_one_letter_code
_entity_poly.pdbx_strand_id
1 'polypeptide(L)' 'MSIGADQVQDYWCEGEYKLTKENNILHAKGKCDENDLDDFYLKNENEKYYIRSKRFINQDWQELKKE' A
#
# COMPACT_ATOMS: atom_id res chain seq x y z
N MET A 1 13.28 13.72 -16.33
CA MET A 1 12.59 14.10 -15.09
C MET A 1 13.28 13.31 -13.98
N SER A 2 14.30 13.87 -13.34
CA SER A 2 14.93 13.22 -12.18
C SER A 2 14.09 13.57 -10.97
N ILE A 3 13.54 12.56 -10.31
CA ILE A 3 12.97 12.69 -8.97
C ILE A 3 14.18 12.78 -8.05
N GLY A 4 14.65 14.01 -7.81
CA GLY A 4 15.65 14.27 -6.79
C GLY A 4 14.95 14.24 -5.44
N ALA A 5 15.39 13.35 -4.56
CA ALA A 5 14.90 13.34 -3.18
C ALA A 5 15.82 14.21 -2.32
N ASP A 6 15.24 15.07 -1.48
CA ASP A 6 16.00 16.02 -0.65
C ASP A 6 16.77 15.30 0.47
N GLN A 7 16.37 14.08 0.84
CA GLN A 7 17.01 13.30 1.91
C GLN A 7 17.31 11.86 1.47
N VAL A 8 18.45 11.32 1.93
CA VAL A 8 18.85 9.92 1.68
C VAL A 8 17.81 8.93 2.20
N GLN A 9 17.07 9.30 3.25
CA GLN A 9 15.96 8.49 3.75
C GLN A 9 14.88 8.26 2.69
N ASP A 10 14.53 9.23 1.86
CA ASP A 10 13.49 9.06 0.84
C ASP A 10 13.84 7.90 -0.12
N TYR A 11 15.11 7.80 -0.55
CA TYR A 11 15.60 6.66 -1.35
C TYR A 11 15.61 5.33 -0.59
N TRP A 12 15.76 5.37 0.74
CA TRP A 12 15.75 4.18 1.60
C TRP A 12 14.33 3.68 1.89
N CYS A 13 13.34 4.57 1.77
CA CYS A 13 11.93 4.34 2.06
C CYS A 13 11.13 3.96 0.81
N GLU A 14 11.59 4.35 -0.39
CA GLU A 14 10.92 4.00 -1.65
C GLU A 14 11.02 2.50 -1.97
N GLY A 15 9.88 1.89 -2.28
CA GLY A 15 9.80 0.55 -2.90
C GLY A 15 9.89 -0.64 -1.94
N GLU A 16 10.17 -0.44 -0.66
CA GLU A 16 10.18 -1.51 0.35
C GLU A 16 8.91 -1.49 1.21
N TYR A 17 8.14 -2.58 1.14
CA TYR A 17 6.96 -2.81 1.97
C TYR A 17 7.18 -3.99 2.90
N LYS A 18 6.88 -3.81 4.18
CA LYS A 18 6.77 -4.92 5.12
C LYS A 18 5.39 -5.54 4.96
N LEU A 19 5.36 -6.80 4.49
CA LEU A 19 4.12 -7.55 4.34
C LEU A 19 3.75 -8.24 5.66
N THR A 20 2.59 -7.90 6.22
CA THR A 20 1.97 -8.60 7.34
C THR A 20 0.62 -9.16 6.90
N LYS A 21 0.22 -10.31 7.46
CA LYS A 21 -1.08 -10.91 7.16
C LYS A 21 -1.87 -11.06 8.47
N GLU A 22 -3.03 -10.41 8.52
CA GLU A 22 -3.93 -10.45 9.67
C GLU A 22 -5.37 -10.62 9.18
N ASN A 23 -6.13 -11.57 9.75
CA ASN A 23 -7.55 -11.78 9.43
C ASN A 23 -7.88 -11.82 7.93
N ASN A 24 -7.03 -12.51 7.15
CA ASN A 24 -7.14 -12.63 5.69
C ASN A 24 -6.92 -11.33 4.89
N ILE A 25 -6.42 -10.28 5.54
CA ILE A 25 -5.96 -9.04 4.93
C ILE A 25 -4.43 -9.08 4.90
N LEU A 26 -3.86 -8.88 3.71
CA LEU A 26 -2.45 -8.59 3.52
C LEU A 26 -2.27 -7.08 3.63
N HIS A 27 -1.46 -6.66 4.60
CA HIS A 27 -1.10 -5.28 4.85
C HIS A 27 0.34 -5.07 4.39
N ALA A 28 0.52 -4.25 3.36
CA ALA A 28 1.80 -3.80 2.87
C ALA A 28 2.10 -2.45 3.52
N LYS A 29 2.92 -2.48 4.57
CA LYS A 29 3.28 -1.29 5.33
C LYS A 29 4.55 -0.64 4.78
N GLY A 30 4.49 0.65 4.49
CA GLY A 30 5.66 1.42 4.07
C GLY A 30 6.73 1.45 5.18
N LYS A 31 8.00 1.23 4.82
CA LYS A 31 9.11 1.14 5.79
C LYS A 31 9.27 2.38 6.67
N CYS A 32 8.92 3.55 6.15
CA CYS A 32 9.10 4.84 6.82
C CYS A 32 7.79 5.58 7.05
N ASP A 33 6.68 4.85 6.96
CA ASP A 33 5.36 5.45 7.09
C ASP A 33 4.97 5.55 8.57
N GLU A 34 5.05 6.77 9.11
CA GLU A 34 4.61 7.08 10.48
C GLU A 34 3.08 7.21 10.57
N ASN A 35 2.37 7.40 9.45
CA ASN A 35 0.93 7.73 9.44
C ASN A 35 0.06 6.74 8.65
N ASP A 36 0.63 5.63 8.19
CA ASP A 36 0.00 4.62 7.33
C ASP A 36 -0.65 5.23 6.05
N LEU A 37 -0.13 6.36 5.57
CA LEU A 37 -0.63 7.05 4.39
C LEU A 37 -0.33 6.26 3.12
N ASP A 38 0.83 5.63 3.07
CA ASP A 38 1.43 4.89 1.97
C ASP A 38 1.16 3.39 2.07
N ASP A 39 0.42 2.99 3.09
CA ASP A 39 0.04 1.60 3.30
C ASP A 39 -1.02 1.14 2.30
N PHE A 40 -0.85 -0.10 1.85
CA PHE A 40 -1.83 -0.80 1.03
C PHE A 40 -2.40 -1.99 1.78
N TYR A 41 -3.71 -2.18 1.66
CA TYR A 41 -4.43 -3.31 2.21
C TYR A 41 -5.03 -4.10 1.05
N LEU A 42 -4.77 -5.40 1.04
CA LEU A 42 -5.24 -6.34 0.02
C LEU A 42 -6.00 -7.45 0.73
N LYS A 43 -7.18 -7.82 0.23
CA LYS A 43 -7.88 -9.01 0.72
C LYS A 43 -8.46 -9.81 -0.43
N ASN A 44 -8.61 -11.10 -0.22
CA ASN A 44 -9.31 -12.00 -1.13
C ASN A 44 -10.57 -12.51 -0.45
N GLU A 45 -11.73 -12.28 -1.08
CA GLU A 45 -13.02 -12.77 -0.62
C GLU A 45 -13.79 -13.30 -1.82
N ASN A 46 -14.26 -14.55 -1.76
CA ASN A 46 -15.06 -15.18 -2.83
C ASN A 46 -14.40 -15.07 -4.22
N GLU A 47 -13.11 -15.40 -4.31
CA GLU A 47 -12.30 -15.36 -5.54
C GLU A 47 -12.09 -13.95 -6.14
N LYS A 48 -12.58 -12.91 -5.45
CA LYS A 48 -12.37 -11.52 -5.82
C LYS A 48 -11.26 -10.90 -4.98
N TYR A 49 -10.46 -10.07 -5.62
CA TYR A 49 -9.41 -9.31 -4.97
C TYR A 49 -9.89 -7.88 -4.71
N TYR A 50 -9.63 -7.40 -3.51
CA TYR A 50 -9.96 -6.04 -3.11
C TYR A 50 -8.71 -5.32 -2.65
N ILE A 51 -8.65 -4.03 -2.94
CA ILE A 51 -7.58 -3.13 -2.50
C ILE A 51 -8.17 -1.93 -1.76
N ARG A 52 -7.44 -1.44 -0.77
CA ARG A 52 -7.73 -0.20 -0.04
C ARG A 52 -6.42 0.50 0.30
N SER A 53 -6.39 1.83 0.23
CA SER A 53 -5.29 2.65 0.70
C SER A 53 -5.81 4.03 1.10
N LYS A 54 -5.16 4.70 2.05
CA LYS A 54 -5.47 6.09 2.39
C LYS A 54 -5.13 7.05 1.25
N ARG A 55 -4.24 6.67 0.33
CA ARG A 55 -3.89 7.46 -0.88
C ARG A 55 -5.01 7.54 -1.92
N PHE A 56 -5.98 6.62 -1.89
CA PHE A 56 -7.06 6.63 -2.87
C PHE A 56 -8.05 7.75 -2.58
N ILE A 57 -8.61 8.36 -3.64
CA ILE A 57 -9.71 9.33 -3.50
C ILE A 57 -10.90 8.68 -2.77
N ASN A 58 -11.17 7.41 -3.07
CA ASN A 58 -12.14 6.60 -2.35
C ASN A 58 -11.41 5.61 -1.42
N GLN A 59 -11.62 5.76 -0.12
CA GLN A 59 -10.98 4.94 0.92
C GLN A 59 -11.75 3.66 1.27
N ASP A 60 -12.87 3.38 0.60
CA ASP A 60 -13.55 2.09 0.71
C ASP A 60 -12.78 0.97 -0.01
N TRP A 61 -13.16 -0.28 0.26
CA TRP A 61 -12.62 -1.43 -0.47
C TRP A 61 -13.06 -1.41 -1.93
N GLN A 62 -12.08 -1.46 -2.83
CA GLN A 62 -12.32 -1.44 -4.27
C GLN A 62 -11.96 -2.80 -4.88
N GLU A 63 -12.81 -3.33 -5.75
CA GLU A 63 -12.57 -4.59 -6.46
C GLU A 63 -11.51 -4.39 -7.56
N LEU A 64 -10.43 -5.17 -7.53
CA LEU A 64 -9.43 -5.20 -8.59
C LEU A 64 -9.98 -6.00 -9.79
N LYS A 65 -10.13 -5.33 -10.93
CA LYS A 65 -10.52 -5.96 -12.20
C LYS A 65 -9.30 -6.08 -13.10
N LYS A 66 -9.14 -7.24 -13.73
CA LYS A 66 -8.13 -7.45 -14.76
C LYS A 66 -8.64 -6.85 -16.06
N GLU A 67 -7.85 -5.99 -16.71
CA GLU A 67 -8.06 -5.58 -18.11
C GLU A 67 -7.70 -6.72 -19.09
#